data_AF-A0A540MQ54-F1
#
_entry.id   AF-A0A540MQ54-F1
#
_cell.length_a   1.000
_cell.length_b   1.000
_cell.length_c   1.000
_cell.angle_alpha   90.00
_cell.angle_beta   90.00
_cell.angle_gamma   90.00
#
_symmetry.space_group_name_H-M   'P 1'
#
loop_
_entity.id
_entity.type
_entity.pdbx_description
1 polymer ?
#
loop_
_entity_poly.entity_id
_entity_poly.type
_entity_poly.pdbx_seq_one_letter_code
_entity_poly.pdbx_strand_id
1 'polypeptide(L)'
;MLLLPRNAAESHCKNLVLQIDHNAKLTQYFGCSRCLKKTTRKLFRYNPGTRCGASKSCLYREITFSVDVASAFVKERARLLITDDLQLISPFSESIVSLFTNLGVTNRNTTEELNLNIGVDEVVNLLISSLVSKTPLTETLLKHKPVAKLSNENNYQAIHIDPQTVGETVLTEEDNISIKLIISKSKNIVCYAEAGEDFVNLLFSFLTLPLGFVAKQIQDGSLKGCIDQLHRSVQNLDAQYLKSNHHKEMLVNPKLDPDFCYNSLLGIEVASYYYLNRRLTTDSSLIPSNSSSESFKIEPTNLVSSAGGFFKGPAFFTVTDNLVIRPISTIFELSVLDKLNVPFTDTEKRVVLMGKKEALNLLVASFASDSALTNAFISKPYQA
;
A
#
# COMPACT_ATOMS: atom_id res chain seq x y z
N MET A 1 -11.07 -11.17 3.80
CA MET A 1 -9.77 -10.96 3.13
C MET A 1 -9.54 -9.46 2.91
N LEU A 2 -10.36 -8.77 2.12
CA LEU A 2 -10.19 -7.33 1.82
C LEU A 2 -10.30 -6.38 3.02
N LEU A 3 -11.12 -6.71 4.03
CA LEU A 3 -11.30 -5.84 5.22
C LEU A 3 -10.19 -5.98 6.28
N LEU A 4 -9.34 -7.00 6.14
CA LEU A 4 -8.22 -7.29 7.03
C LEU A 4 -7.04 -7.75 6.15
N PRO A 5 -6.49 -6.86 5.30
CA PRO A 5 -5.39 -7.19 4.42
C PRO A 5 -4.15 -7.56 5.24
N ARG A 6 -3.33 -8.49 4.73
CA ARG A 6 -2.10 -8.90 5.41
C ARG A 6 -0.90 -8.16 4.85
N ASN A 7 0.04 -7.90 5.74
CA ASN A 7 1.31 -7.28 5.41
C ASN A 7 2.40 -8.35 5.33
N ALA A 8 3.19 -8.37 4.26
CA ALA A 8 4.36 -9.25 4.14
C ALA A 8 5.39 -9.05 5.28
N ALA A 9 5.40 -7.86 5.89
CA ALA A 9 6.21 -7.49 7.04
C ALA A 9 5.54 -7.77 8.41
N GLU A 10 4.40 -8.47 8.47
CA GLU A 10 3.62 -8.71 9.70
C GLU A 10 4.51 -9.19 10.86
N SER A 11 5.46 -10.08 10.58
CA SER A 11 6.38 -10.62 11.59
C SER A 11 7.28 -9.57 12.24
N HIS A 12 7.67 -8.52 11.51
CA HIS A 12 8.48 -7.41 12.03
C HIS A 12 7.63 -6.41 12.81
N CYS A 13 6.40 -6.15 12.36
CA CYS A 13 5.48 -5.22 13.02
C CYS A 13 5.09 -5.65 14.44
N LYS A 14 5.19 -6.95 14.78
CA LYS A 14 4.96 -7.46 16.14
C LYS A 14 5.89 -6.85 17.19
N ASN A 15 7.06 -6.37 16.76
CA ASN A 15 8.04 -5.76 17.65
C ASN A 15 7.86 -4.24 17.77
N LEU A 16 6.81 -3.67 17.17
CA LEU A 16 6.43 -2.29 17.40
C LEU A 16 5.84 -2.13 18.80
N VAL A 17 6.21 -1.05 19.47
CA VAL A 17 5.72 -0.70 20.82
C VAL A 17 4.21 -0.47 20.80
N LEU A 18 3.70 0.20 19.77
CA LEU A 18 2.28 0.47 19.59
C LEU A 18 1.71 -0.47 18.54
N GLN A 19 0.73 -1.27 18.94
CA GLN A 19 -0.01 -2.17 18.06
C GLN A 19 -1.33 -1.51 17.68
N ILE A 20 -1.42 -1.00 16.45
CA ILE A 20 -2.63 -0.34 15.94
C ILE A 20 -3.76 -1.36 15.76
N ASP A 21 -3.44 -2.57 15.32
CA ASP A 21 -4.40 -3.66 15.13
C ASP A 21 -4.35 -4.65 16.30
N HIS A 22 -5.03 -4.29 17.40
CA HIS A 22 -5.09 -5.08 18.62
C HIS A 22 -5.95 -6.35 18.50
N ASN A 23 -6.74 -6.49 17.44
CA ASN A 23 -7.68 -7.61 17.24
C ASN A 23 -7.21 -8.61 16.19
N ALA A 24 -6.17 -8.31 15.40
CA ALA A 24 -5.62 -9.24 14.44
C ALA A 24 -4.98 -10.45 15.11
N LYS A 25 -5.61 -11.62 14.95
CA LYS A 25 -4.93 -12.89 15.16
C LYS A 25 -3.76 -13.00 14.19
N LEU A 26 -2.61 -13.38 14.75
CA LEU A 26 -1.37 -13.57 14.02
C LEU A 26 -1.52 -14.69 13.01
N THR A 27 -0.94 -14.49 11.82
CA THR A 27 -0.88 -15.56 10.82
C THR A 27 -0.02 -16.69 11.35
N GLN A 28 -0.67 -17.84 11.55
CA GLN A 28 0.01 -19.07 11.94
C GLN A 28 0.33 -19.89 10.71
N TYR A 29 1.58 -20.29 10.62
CA TYR A 29 2.09 -21.08 9.51
C TYR A 29 2.36 -22.50 10.01
N PHE A 30 1.83 -23.47 9.29
CA PHE A 30 1.97 -24.88 9.62
C PHE A 30 2.58 -25.64 8.45
N GLY A 31 3.54 -26.51 8.74
CA GLY A 31 4.11 -27.43 7.77
C GLY A 31 4.01 -28.87 8.23
N CYS A 32 3.73 -29.81 7.33
CA CYS A 32 3.98 -31.23 7.63
C CYS A 32 5.47 -31.53 7.43
N SER A 33 6.09 -32.14 8.44
CA SER A 33 7.50 -32.54 8.45
C SER A 33 7.92 -33.42 7.26
N ARG A 34 7.00 -34.22 6.71
CA ARG A 34 7.21 -34.99 5.46
C ARG A 34 7.02 -34.15 4.20
N CYS A 35 5.95 -33.33 4.17
CA CYS A 35 5.61 -32.46 3.04
C CYS A 35 6.74 -31.39 2.80
N LEU A 36 7.45 -30.95 3.85
CA LEU A 36 8.61 -30.01 3.77
C LEU A 36 9.91 -30.63 3.24
N LYS A 37 10.07 -31.96 3.36
CA LYS A 37 11.26 -32.68 2.88
C LYS A 37 11.16 -33.15 1.42
N LYS A 38 9.97 -33.04 0.81
CA LYS A 38 9.74 -33.37 -0.60
C LYS A 38 10.10 -32.18 -1.50
N THR A 39 10.27 -32.41 -2.79
CA THR A 39 10.50 -31.37 -3.81
C THR A 39 9.40 -30.32 -3.87
N THR A 40 8.16 -30.66 -3.53
CA THR A 40 6.99 -29.77 -3.64
C THR A 40 6.81 -28.78 -2.47
N ARG A 41 7.56 -28.91 -1.37
CA ARG A 41 7.76 -27.91 -0.29
C ARG A 41 6.54 -27.02 0.06
N LYS A 42 5.45 -27.64 0.53
CA LYS A 42 4.17 -26.93 0.81
C LYS A 42 4.07 -26.42 2.25
N LEU A 43 3.62 -25.18 2.42
CA LEU A 43 3.29 -24.54 3.69
C LEU A 43 1.82 -24.15 3.71
N PHE A 44 1.15 -24.49 4.81
CA PHE A 44 -0.26 -24.21 5.00
C PHE A 44 -0.41 -23.06 5.99
N ARG A 45 -1.21 -22.06 5.62
CA ARG A 45 -1.64 -21.00 6.53
C ARG A 45 -2.98 -21.40 7.15
N TYR A 46 -3.15 -21.13 8.45
CA TYR A 46 -4.40 -21.36 9.19
C TYR A 46 -5.07 -22.72 8.94
N ASN A 47 -4.48 -23.83 9.42
CA ASN A 47 -5.31 -25.00 9.71
C ASN A 47 -4.66 -25.99 10.69
N PRO A 48 -5.29 -26.25 11.85
CA PRO A 48 -4.99 -27.44 12.67
C PRO A 48 -5.56 -28.75 12.08
N GLY A 49 -6.33 -28.69 10.98
CA GLY A 49 -7.13 -29.81 10.47
C GLY A 49 -7.12 -30.08 8.96
N THR A 50 -6.36 -29.35 8.13
CA THR A 50 -6.15 -29.79 6.73
C THR A 50 -5.38 -31.10 6.74
N ARG A 51 -5.80 -32.07 5.92
CA ARG A 51 -5.08 -33.35 5.78
C ARG A 51 -3.99 -33.16 4.72
N CYS A 52 -2.70 -33.37 5.04
CA CYS A 52 -1.61 -33.33 4.02
C CYS A 52 -1.93 -34.48 3.07
N GLY A 53 -2.18 -34.18 1.80
CA GLY A 53 -2.59 -35.16 0.78
C GLY A 53 -1.58 -36.29 0.57
N ALA A 54 -0.39 -36.19 1.16
CA ALA A 54 0.63 -37.24 1.17
C ALA A 54 0.47 -38.28 2.30
N SER A 55 -0.31 -38.02 3.37
CA SER A 55 -0.56 -39.01 4.44
C SER A 55 -1.66 -38.55 5.41
N LYS A 56 -2.56 -39.47 5.79
CA LYS A 56 -3.55 -39.28 6.88
C LYS A 56 -2.92 -39.09 8.28
N SER A 57 -1.62 -39.33 8.44
CA SER A 57 -0.89 -39.33 9.73
C SER A 57 0.16 -38.21 9.87
N CYS A 58 0.12 -37.17 9.03
CA CYS A 58 1.10 -36.09 9.09
C CYS A 58 0.91 -35.23 10.35
N LEU A 59 1.94 -35.16 11.20
CA LEU A 59 2.02 -34.15 12.26
C LEU A 59 2.32 -32.79 11.65
N TYR A 60 1.42 -31.84 11.88
CA TYR A 60 1.63 -30.43 11.57
C TYR A 60 2.43 -29.79 12.70
N ARG A 61 3.43 -29.00 12.33
CA ARG A 61 4.18 -28.17 13.29
C ARG A 61 3.97 -26.72 12.92
N GLU A 62 3.71 -25.89 13.93
CA GLU A 62 3.74 -24.45 13.79
C GLU A 62 5.18 -24.00 13.52
N ILE A 63 5.35 -23.14 12.52
CA ILE A 63 6.64 -22.60 12.09
C ILE A 63 6.61 -21.11 12.33
N THR A 64 7.59 -20.63 13.09
CA THR A 64 7.72 -19.22 13.45
C THR A 64 8.66 -18.49 12.50
N PHE A 65 8.49 -17.18 12.38
CA PHE A 65 9.44 -16.35 11.62
C PHE A 65 10.75 -16.14 12.40
N SER A 66 11.85 -15.99 11.67
CA SER A 66 13.15 -15.63 12.20
C SER A 66 13.28 -14.10 12.24
N VAL A 67 12.65 -13.49 13.25
CA VAL A 67 12.73 -12.03 13.47
C VAL A 67 13.52 -11.76 14.74
N ASP A 68 14.41 -10.78 14.67
CA ASP A 68 15.10 -10.23 15.85
C ASP A 68 14.15 -9.36 16.67
N VAL A 69 14.00 -9.69 17.94
CA VAL A 69 13.00 -9.14 18.88
C VAL A 69 13.40 -7.76 19.43
N ALA A 70 14.66 -7.34 19.30
CA ALA A 70 15.16 -6.12 19.96
C ALA A 70 14.54 -4.82 19.44
N SER A 71 14.09 -4.79 18.18
CA SER A 71 13.37 -3.64 17.58
C SER A 71 12.65 -4.06 16.29
N ALA A 72 11.80 -3.21 15.71
CA ALA A 72 11.09 -3.53 14.48
C ALA A 72 11.94 -3.27 13.22
N PHE A 73 12.27 -2.00 12.94
CA PHE A 73 12.95 -1.58 11.70
C PHE A 73 14.28 -0.83 11.92
N VAL A 74 14.37 -0.10 13.03
CA VAL A 74 15.48 0.81 13.37
C VAL A 74 16.32 0.19 14.48
N LYS A 75 17.62 0.49 14.58
CA LYS A 75 18.46 -0.02 15.70
C LYS A 75 17.99 0.55 17.04
N GLU A 76 18.12 -0.23 18.12
CA GLU A 76 17.62 0.05 19.48
C GLU A 76 18.01 1.43 20.06
N ARG A 77 19.09 2.04 19.58
CA ARG A 77 19.61 3.33 20.07
C ARG A 77 19.73 4.41 19.00
N ALA A 78 19.13 4.19 17.83
CA ALA A 78 19.10 5.20 16.79
C ALA A 78 18.27 6.39 17.26
N ARG A 79 18.83 7.60 17.11
CA ARG A 79 18.10 8.85 17.29
C ARG A 79 17.97 9.50 15.92
N LEU A 80 16.77 9.92 15.57
CA LEU A 80 16.47 10.59 14.32
C LEU A 80 15.70 11.86 14.63
N LEU A 81 16.01 12.93 13.91
CA LEU A 81 15.18 14.12 13.92
C LEU A 81 14.04 13.91 12.91
N ILE A 82 12.83 14.31 13.30
CA ILE A 82 11.64 14.22 12.46
C ILE A 82 11.05 15.62 12.40
N THR A 83 10.92 16.18 11.20
CA THR A 83 10.29 17.48 10.96
C THR A 83 8.77 17.34 10.91
N ASP A 84 8.05 18.47 10.94
CA ASP A 84 6.58 18.47 10.93
C ASP A 84 6.00 17.76 9.68
N ASP A 85 6.65 17.92 8.53
CA ASP A 85 6.34 17.22 7.27
C ASP A 85 6.87 15.77 7.22
N LEU A 86 7.22 15.18 8.37
CA LEU A 86 7.70 13.80 8.54
C LEU A 86 9.01 13.46 7.82
N GLN A 87 9.83 14.46 7.51
CA GLN A 87 11.17 14.21 6.98
C GLN A 87 12.08 13.64 8.07
N LEU A 88 12.79 12.54 7.77
CA LEU A 88 13.78 11.96 8.67
C LEU A 88 15.15 12.58 8.41
N ILE A 89 15.76 13.14 9.46
CA ILE A 89 17.04 13.85 9.38
C ILE A 89 18.02 13.27 10.40
N SER A 90 19.28 13.09 9.98
CA SER A 90 20.36 12.65 10.85
C SER A 90 20.60 13.68 11.97
N PRO A 91 20.71 13.26 13.24
CA PRO A 91 20.85 14.21 14.36
C PRO A 91 22.25 14.83 14.49
N PHE A 92 23.25 14.37 13.72
CA PHE A 92 24.64 14.82 13.82
C PHE A 92 24.96 15.92 12.80
N SER A 93 24.60 17.17 13.20
CA SER A 93 25.03 18.54 12.82
C SER A 93 25.42 18.94 11.37
N GLU A 94 25.20 20.24 11.09
CA GLU A 94 24.84 20.96 9.83
C GLU A 94 23.33 20.96 9.56
N SER A 95 22.68 19.80 9.49
CA SER A 95 21.25 19.71 9.15
C SER A 95 20.31 20.32 10.21
N ILE A 96 20.67 20.25 11.50
CA ILE A 96 19.85 20.85 12.57
C ILE A 96 19.93 22.39 12.52
N VAL A 97 21.12 22.93 12.27
CA VAL A 97 21.33 24.38 12.19
C VAL A 97 20.63 24.94 10.94
N SER A 98 20.69 24.23 9.81
CA SER A 98 19.97 24.63 8.60
C SER A 98 18.46 24.56 8.79
N LEU A 99 17.93 23.57 9.53
CA LEU A 99 16.49 23.51 9.87
C LEU A 99 16.03 24.73 10.67
N PHE A 100 16.72 25.06 11.76
CA PHE A 100 16.37 26.26 12.55
C PHE A 100 16.49 27.54 11.72
N THR A 101 17.49 27.63 10.84
CA THR A 101 17.65 28.75 9.90
C THR A 101 16.48 28.82 8.92
N ASN A 102 16.07 27.70 8.32
CA ASN A 102 14.95 27.62 7.39
C ASN A 102 13.60 27.94 8.06
N LEU A 103 13.46 27.60 9.34
CA LEU A 103 12.29 27.92 10.17
C LEU A 103 12.33 29.37 10.72
N GLY A 104 13.37 30.15 10.43
CA GLY A 104 13.52 31.52 10.89
C GLY A 104 13.80 31.66 12.40
N VAL A 105 14.21 30.58 13.07
CA VAL A 105 14.50 30.57 14.50
C VAL A 105 15.91 31.10 14.74
N THR A 106 16.00 32.35 15.22
CA THR A 106 17.27 33.05 15.44
C THR A 106 17.75 33.03 16.90
N ASN A 107 16.86 32.75 17.86
CA ASN A 107 17.14 32.75 19.30
C ASN A 107 16.52 31.55 20.01
N ARG A 108 17.27 30.90 20.91
CA ARG A 108 16.80 29.73 21.69
C ARG A 108 15.59 30.05 22.59
N ASN A 109 15.43 31.31 22.99
CA ASN A 109 14.35 31.75 23.90
C ASN A 109 12.95 31.73 23.27
N THR A 110 12.84 31.49 21.96
CA THR A 110 11.54 31.36 21.27
C THR A 110 11.09 29.91 21.11
N THR A 111 11.85 28.94 21.63
CA THR A 111 11.57 27.51 21.47
C THR A 111 11.27 26.86 22.82
N GLU A 112 10.21 26.07 22.89
CA GLU A 112 9.84 25.25 24.05
C GLU A 112 10.11 23.77 23.75
N GLU A 113 10.60 23.03 24.74
CA GLU A 113 10.79 21.58 24.65
C GLU A 113 9.57 20.88 25.27
N LEU A 114 8.83 20.13 24.45
CA LEU A 114 7.65 19.39 24.88
C LEU A 114 7.94 17.89 24.91
N ASN A 115 7.68 17.26 26.05
CA ASN A 115 7.74 15.80 26.20
C ASN A 115 6.33 15.23 26.06
N LEU A 116 6.08 14.55 24.95
CA LEU A 116 4.75 14.02 24.61
C LEU A 116 4.74 12.50 24.68
N ASN A 117 3.70 11.95 25.29
CA ASN A 117 3.42 10.51 25.25
C ASN A 117 2.57 10.23 24.01
N ILE A 118 3.03 9.31 23.16
CA ILE A 118 2.33 8.94 21.92
C ILE A 118 1.67 7.59 22.15
N GLY A 119 0.34 7.54 22.05
CA GLY A 119 -0.47 6.33 22.07
C GLY A 119 -0.95 5.92 20.68
N VAL A 120 -1.83 4.91 20.64
CA VAL A 120 -2.38 4.39 19.38
C VAL A 120 -3.22 5.44 18.66
N ASP A 121 -4.05 6.19 19.39
CA ASP A 121 -4.93 7.22 18.82
C ASP A 121 -4.10 8.35 18.18
N GLU A 122 -3.02 8.79 18.84
CA GLU A 122 -2.11 9.79 18.29
C GLU A 122 -1.43 9.29 17.01
N VAL A 123 -0.98 8.03 16.96
CA VAL A 123 -0.36 7.46 15.74
C VAL A 123 -1.36 7.33 14.60
N VAL A 124 -2.59 6.90 14.88
CA VAL A 124 -3.65 6.80 13.86
C VAL A 124 -4.01 8.18 13.33
N ASN A 125 -4.17 9.16 14.21
CA ASN A 125 -4.41 10.55 13.79
C ASN A 125 -3.22 11.11 13.00
N LEU A 126 -1.98 10.81 13.41
CA LEU A 126 -0.78 11.22 12.68
C LEU A 126 -0.74 10.63 11.28
N LEU A 127 -1.09 9.35 11.14
CA LEU A 127 -1.20 8.68 9.85
C LEU A 127 -2.26 9.36 8.97
N ILE A 128 -3.47 9.60 9.50
CA ILE A 128 -4.54 10.28 8.75
C ILE A 128 -4.09 11.68 8.34
N SER A 129 -3.56 12.48 9.26
CA SER A 129 -3.07 13.83 8.97
C SER A 129 -1.93 13.82 7.95
N SER A 130 -1.04 12.81 7.95
CA SER A 130 0.05 12.71 6.98
C SER A 130 -0.43 12.52 5.53
N LEU A 131 -1.66 12.04 5.33
CA LEU A 131 -2.27 11.87 4.00
C LEU A 131 -2.87 13.18 3.47
N VAL A 132 -3.20 14.14 4.35
CA VAL A 132 -4.00 15.32 3.99
C VAL A 132 -3.43 16.66 4.44
N SER A 133 -2.33 16.67 5.21
CA SER A 133 -1.67 17.87 5.71
C SER A 133 -0.15 17.79 5.55
N LYS A 134 0.48 18.96 5.36
CA LYS A 134 1.94 19.14 5.35
C LYS A 134 2.52 19.39 6.75
N THR A 135 1.68 19.54 7.77
CA THR A 135 2.08 19.77 9.17
C THR A 135 1.41 18.79 10.15
N PRO A 136 1.49 17.47 9.89
CA PRO A 136 0.77 16.47 10.67
C PRO A 136 1.22 16.38 12.14
N LEU A 137 2.48 16.64 12.51
CA LEU A 137 2.89 16.61 13.92
C LEU A 137 2.22 17.75 14.69
N THR A 138 2.25 18.97 14.15
CA THR A 138 1.59 20.13 14.76
C THR A 138 0.09 19.91 14.90
N GLU A 139 -0.56 19.40 13.86
CA GLU A 139 -2.01 19.19 13.87
C GLU A 139 -2.48 18.10 14.84
N THR A 140 -1.67 17.08 15.08
CA THR A 140 -2.08 15.94 15.89
C THR A 140 -1.58 16.00 17.32
N LEU A 141 -0.37 16.51 17.53
CA LEU A 141 0.31 16.50 18.82
C LEU A 141 0.16 17.82 19.59
N LEU A 142 -0.08 18.94 18.89
CA LEU A 142 -0.17 20.28 19.53
C LEU A 142 -1.59 20.86 19.55
N LYS A 143 -2.50 20.47 18.65
CA LYS A 143 -3.87 20.99 18.62
C LYS A 143 -4.84 20.05 19.35
N HIS A 144 -5.55 20.55 20.36
CA HIS A 144 -6.58 19.82 21.12
C HIS A 144 -7.87 19.48 20.31
N LYS A 145 -7.89 19.65 18.99
CA LYS A 145 -9.02 19.28 18.11
C LYS A 145 -8.50 18.73 16.78
N PRO A 146 -8.68 17.43 16.50
CA PRO A 146 -8.45 16.91 15.16
C PRO A 146 -9.63 17.30 14.28
N VAL A 147 -9.41 18.13 13.27
CA VAL A 147 -10.33 18.22 12.12
C VAL A 147 -9.50 18.21 10.83
N ALA A 148 -8.73 17.15 10.64
CA ALA A 148 -8.30 16.78 9.31
C ALA A 148 -9.49 16.06 8.64
N LYS A 149 -10.42 16.83 8.07
CA LYS A 149 -11.35 16.28 7.09
C LYS A 149 -10.58 16.08 5.80
N LEU A 150 -10.72 14.91 5.16
CA LEU A 150 -10.52 14.79 3.72
C LEU A 150 -11.47 15.82 3.08
N SER A 151 -10.95 17.00 2.75
CA SER A 151 -11.76 18.15 2.34
C SER A 151 -11.81 18.24 0.81
N ASN A 152 -13.00 18.49 0.27
CA ASN A 152 -13.37 18.52 -1.16
C ASN A 152 -12.75 19.64 -2.03
N GLU A 153 -11.56 20.15 -1.70
CA GLU A 153 -10.95 21.24 -2.47
C GLU A 153 -10.10 20.69 -3.63
N ASN A 154 -10.64 20.85 -4.84
CA ASN A 154 -10.10 20.37 -6.12
C ASN A 154 -8.88 21.16 -6.61
N ASN A 155 -7.76 21.07 -5.91
CA ASN A 155 -6.48 21.55 -6.41
C ASN A 155 -5.61 20.36 -6.85
N TYR A 156 -6.10 19.59 -7.83
CA TYR A 156 -5.32 18.50 -8.44
C TYR A 156 -4.46 19.05 -9.57
N GLN A 157 -3.14 18.94 -9.41
CA GLN A 157 -2.23 18.95 -10.53
C GLN A 157 -2.13 17.52 -11.07
N ALA A 158 -2.19 17.38 -12.40
CA ALA A 158 -2.13 16.08 -13.03
C ALA A 158 -0.80 15.37 -12.69
N ILE A 159 -0.94 14.16 -12.14
CA ILE A 159 0.14 13.34 -11.64
C ILE A 159 0.95 12.86 -12.85
N HIS A 160 2.19 13.35 -12.99
CA HIS A 160 3.16 12.60 -13.78
C HIS A 160 3.43 11.30 -13.01
N ILE A 161 3.47 10.17 -13.69
CA ILE A 161 4.00 8.92 -13.13
C ILE A 161 5.17 8.57 -14.02
N ASP A 162 6.33 8.39 -13.42
CA ASP A 162 7.49 7.86 -14.09
C ASP A 162 7.54 6.38 -13.71
N PRO A 163 7.20 5.45 -14.63
CA PRO A 163 7.31 4.05 -14.33
C PRO A 163 8.79 3.75 -14.12
N GLN A 164 9.21 3.53 -12.88
CA GLN A 164 10.55 2.99 -12.63
C GLN A 164 10.67 1.66 -13.38
N THR A 165 11.52 1.66 -14.42
CA THR A 165 11.92 0.50 -15.20
C THR A 165 12.77 -0.43 -14.32
N VAL A 166 12.12 -1.38 -13.66
CA VAL A 166 12.79 -2.55 -13.11
C VAL A 166 12.15 -3.78 -13.76
N GLY A 167 12.89 -4.34 -14.73
CA GLY A 167 12.56 -5.58 -15.43
C GLY A 167 11.39 -5.46 -16.41
N GLU A 168 11.68 -5.19 -17.69
CA GLU A 168 10.74 -5.45 -18.78
C GLU A 168 10.36 -6.94 -18.77
N THR A 169 9.21 -7.24 -18.19
CA THR A 169 8.36 -8.28 -18.74
C THR A 169 7.49 -7.56 -19.75
N VAL A 170 7.73 -7.83 -21.03
CA VAL A 170 6.92 -7.33 -22.13
C VAL A 170 5.50 -7.85 -21.92
N LEU A 171 4.59 -6.98 -21.48
CA LEU A 171 3.17 -7.26 -21.44
C LEU A 171 2.59 -6.82 -22.79
N THR A 172 1.96 -7.75 -23.49
CA THR A 172 1.35 -7.55 -24.81
C THR A 172 0.05 -6.75 -24.69
N GLU A 173 -0.51 -6.30 -25.82
CA GLU A 173 -1.79 -5.55 -25.88
C GLU A 173 -3.00 -6.29 -25.26
N GLU A 174 -2.83 -7.53 -24.81
CA GLU A 174 -3.84 -8.41 -24.20
C GLU A 174 -4.08 -8.18 -22.69
N ASP A 175 -3.26 -7.37 -22.00
CA ASP A 175 -3.37 -7.13 -20.54
C ASP A 175 -4.16 -5.86 -20.16
N ASN A 176 -4.76 -5.16 -21.12
CA ASN A 176 -5.48 -3.92 -20.87
C ASN A 176 -6.93 -4.17 -20.41
N ILE A 177 -7.37 -3.40 -19.40
CA ILE A 177 -8.75 -3.45 -18.90
C ILE A 177 -9.61 -2.48 -19.71
N SER A 178 -10.73 -2.96 -20.27
CA SER A 178 -11.66 -2.12 -21.05
C SER A 178 -12.73 -1.51 -20.15
N ILE A 179 -12.84 -0.18 -20.17
CA ILE A 179 -13.75 0.58 -19.31
C ILE A 179 -14.59 1.51 -20.18
N LYS A 180 -15.90 1.53 -19.96
CA LYS A 180 -16.80 2.47 -20.64
C LYS A 180 -17.16 3.62 -19.72
N LEU A 181 -16.62 4.79 -19.99
CA LEU A 181 -16.87 6.03 -19.26
C LEU A 181 -18.10 6.76 -19.83
N ILE A 182 -18.95 7.26 -18.92
CA ILE A 182 -20.01 8.21 -19.23
C ILE A 182 -19.55 9.59 -18.75
N ILE A 183 -19.34 10.51 -19.69
CA ILE A 183 -18.69 11.80 -19.46
C ILE A 183 -19.68 12.92 -19.70
N SER A 184 -19.71 13.93 -18.84
CA SER A 184 -20.42 15.19 -19.12
C SER A 184 -19.56 16.04 -20.05
N LYS A 185 -20.08 16.36 -21.24
CA LYS A 185 -19.38 17.19 -22.22
C LYS A 185 -19.17 18.60 -21.70
N SER A 186 -20.20 19.18 -21.07
CA SER A 186 -20.14 20.56 -20.56
C SER A 186 -19.22 20.72 -19.35
N LYS A 187 -19.20 19.75 -18.42
CA LYS A 187 -18.39 19.82 -17.20
C LYS A 187 -17.03 19.17 -17.35
N ASN A 188 -16.82 18.38 -18.40
CA ASN A 188 -15.61 17.60 -18.65
C ASN A 188 -15.21 16.72 -17.43
N ILE A 189 -16.20 16.02 -16.88
CA ILE A 189 -16.03 15.08 -15.75
C ILE A 189 -16.59 13.71 -16.11
N VAL A 190 -16.04 12.66 -15.51
CA VAL A 190 -16.65 11.33 -15.53
C VAL A 190 -17.84 11.34 -14.58
N CYS A 191 -19.03 11.02 -15.08
CA CYS A 191 -20.22 10.85 -14.25
C CYS A 191 -20.18 9.48 -13.55
N TYR A 192 -19.92 8.44 -14.34
CA TYR A 192 -19.69 7.07 -13.88
C TYR A 192 -19.04 6.26 -15.01
N ALA A 193 -18.54 5.08 -14.67
CA ALA A 193 -18.05 4.06 -15.57
C ALA A 193 -18.92 2.81 -15.50
N GLU A 194 -19.14 2.16 -16.64
CA GLU A 194 -19.61 0.79 -16.73
C GLU A 194 -18.39 -0.11 -17.00
N ALA A 195 -18.17 -1.11 -16.16
CA ALA A 195 -16.98 -1.95 -16.25
C ALA A 195 -17.22 -3.39 -15.78
N GLY A 196 -16.38 -4.30 -16.27
CA GLY A 196 -16.39 -5.71 -15.89
C GLY A 196 -15.72 -6.00 -14.55
N GLU A 197 -15.64 -7.29 -14.22
CA GLU A 197 -15.03 -7.79 -12.99
C GLU A 197 -13.54 -7.49 -12.89
N ASP A 198 -12.83 -7.47 -14.01
CA ASP A 198 -11.40 -7.15 -14.11
C ASP A 198 -11.09 -5.77 -13.50
N PHE A 199 -11.84 -4.74 -13.89
CA PHE A 199 -11.70 -3.40 -13.34
C PHE A 199 -12.06 -3.35 -11.85
N VAL A 200 -13.15 -4.00 -11.46
CA VAL A 200 -13.58 -3.98 -10.05
C VAL A 200 -12.63 -4.78 -9.17
N ASN A 201 -12.07 -5.88 -9.68
CA ASN A 201 -11.01 -6.63 -9.01
C ASN A 201 -9.75 -5.77 -8.84
N LEU A 202 -9.40 -4.93 -9.82
CA LEU A 202 -8.34 -3.93 -9.67
C LEU A 202 -8.65 -2.94 -8.54
N LEU A 203 -9.84 -2.35 -8.52
CA LEU A 203 -10.23 -1.42 -7.45
C LEU A 203 -10.21 -2.09 -6.07
N PHE A 204 -10.69 -3.33 -5.95
CA PHE A 204 -10.63 -4.09 -4.70
C PHE A 204 -9.20 -4.42 -4.29
N SER A 205 -8.29 -4.64 -5.24
CA SER A 205 -6.88 -4.86 -4.93
C SER A 205 -6.22 -3.64 -4.29
N PHE A 206 -6.71 -2.41 -4.54
CA PHE A 206 -6.19 -1.19 -3.89
C PHE A 206 -6.27 -1.27 -2.37
N LEU A 207 -7.31 -1.92 -1.82
CA LEU A 207 -7.50 -2.12 -0.38
C LEU A 207 -6.46 -3.05 0.25
N THR A 208 -5.68 -3.75 -0.57
CA THR A 208 -4.69 -4.75 -0.14
C THR A 208 -3.26 -4.26 -0.30
N LEU A 209 -3.08 -3.09 -0.91
CA LEU A 209 -1.76 -2.54 -1.21
C LEU A 209 -1.10 -1.98 0.05
N PRO A 210 0.20 -2.26 0.26
CA PRO A 210 0.95 -1.58 1.30
C PRO A 210 0.98 -0.08 1.04
N LEU A 211 0.70 0.74 2.06
CA LEU A 211 0.73 2.20 1.92
C LEU A 211 2.10 2.72 1.42
N GLY A 212 3.19 2.07 1.82
CA GLY A 212 4.53 2.41 1.32
C GLY A 212 4.70 2.18 -0.19
N PHE A 213 3.95 1.25 -0.78
CA PHE A 213 3.91 1.11 -2.24
C PHE A 213 3.21 2.30 -2.88
N VAL A 214 2.06 2.71 -2.33
CA VAL A 214 1.33 3.89 -2.83
C VAL A 214 2.21 5.15 -2.71
N ALA A 215 2.84 5.36 -1.54
CA ALA A 215 3.77 6.46 -1.29
C ALA A 215 4.92 6.49 -2.31
N LYS A 216 5.45 5.33 -2.70
CA LYS A 216 6.47 5.21 -3.75
C LYS A 216 5.98 5.71 -5.12
N GLN A 217 4.71 5.49 -5.45
CA GLN A 217 4.14 5.89 -6.76
C GLN A 217 3.76 7.37 -6.82
N ILE A 218 3.65 8.04 -5.67
CA ILE A 218 3.31 9.46 -5.58
C ILE A 218 4.54 10.29 -5.94
N GLN A 219 4.42 11.16 -6.94
CA GLN A 219 5.43 12.15 -7.25
C GLN A 219 5.33 13.40 -6.36
N ASP A 220 6.45 14.08 -6.20
CA ASP A 220 6.64 15.31 -5.44
C ASP A 220 5.46 16.29 -5.61
N GLY A 221 4.71 16.51 -4.52
CA GLY A 221 3.63 17.51 -4.48
C GLY A 221 2.25 17.04 -4.96
N SER A 222 2.11 15.79 -5.42
CA SER A 222 0.82 15.27 -5.95
C SER A 222 -0.24 15.04 -4.86
N LEU A 223 0.18 14.83 -3.61
CA LEU A 223 -0.72 14.75 -2.46
C LEU A 223 -0.73 16.04 -1.65
N LYS A 224 -1.90 16.31 -1.07
CA LYS A 224 -2.09 17.35 -0.06
C LYS A 224 -1.26 17.06 1.21
N GLY A 225 -1.12 15.78 1.57
CA GLY A 225 -0.30 15.31 2.69
C GLY A 225 1.20 15.20 2.42
N CYS A 226 1.98 14.72 3.39
CA CYS A 226 3.43 14.56 3.31
C CYS A 226 3.92 13.10 3.47
N ILE A 227 3.05 12.10 3.29
CA ILE A 227 3.45 10.68 3.40
C ILE A 227 4.54 10.28 2.39
N ASP A 228 4.58 10.94 1.22
CA ASP A 228 5.62 10.76 0.19
C ASP A 228 6.99 11.23 0.71
N GLN A 229 7.02 12.30 1.50
CA GLN A 229 8.24 12.82 2.12
C GLN A 229 8.81 11.85 3.15
N LEU A 230 7.98 11.16 3.93
CA LEU A 230 8.42 10.09 4.83
C LEU A 230 9.05 8.94 4.05
N HIS A 231 8.41 8.49 2.96
CA HIS A 231 8.96 7.43 2.10
C HIS A 231 10.32 7.83 1.50
N ARG A 232 10.43 9.02 0.90
CA ARG A 232 11.67 9.58 0.35
C ARG A 232 12.76 9.69 1.41
N SER A 233 12.40 10.08 2.62
CA SER A 233 13.34 10.17 3.74
C SER A 233 13.91 8.81 4.11
N VAL A 234 13.07 7.76 4.18
CA VAL A 234 13.54 6.39 4.43
C VAL A 234 14.44 5.91 3.28
N GLN A 235 14.10 6.24 2.03
CA GLN A 235 14.94 5.92 0.88
C GLN A 235 16.34 6.55 0.97
N ASN A 236 16.43 7.79 1.43
CA ASN A 236 17.69 8.52 1.57
C ASN A 236 18.42 8.28 2.90
N LEU A 237 17.74 7.68 3.90
CA LEU A 237 18.30 7.43 5.21
C LEU A 237 19.49 6.47 5.14
N ASP A 238 20.56 6.79 5.86
CA ASP A 238 21.73 5.93 5.97
C ASP A 238 21.34 4.57 6.60
N ALA A 239 21.79 3.49 5.97
CA ALA A 239 21.57 2.12 6.44
C ALA A 239 22.08 1.89 7.87
N GLN A 240 23.01 2.70 8.37
CA GLN A 240 23.51 2.60 9.75
C GLN A 240 22.41 2.77 10.81
N TYR A 241 21.31 3.48 10.49
CA TYR A 241 20.18 3.66 11.40
C TYR A 241 19.21 2.48 11.37
N LEU A 242 19.17 1.75 10.25
CA LEU A 242 18.28 0.61 10.05
C LEU A 242 18.95 -0.70 10.49
N LYS A 243 18.14 -1.71 10.78
CA LYS A 243 18.65 -3.04 11.19
C LYS A 243 19.54 -3.69 10.13
N SER A 244 19.11 -3.63 8.88
CA SER A 244 19.82 -4.16 7.72
C SER A 244 19.29 -3.54 6.44
N ASN A 245 20.00 -3.76 5.33
CA ASN A 245 19.54 -3.36 4.00
C ASN A 245 18.20 -4.02 3.63
N HIS A 246 17.95 -5.26 4.07
CA HIS A 246 16.65 -5.94 3.90
C HIS A 246 15.50 -5.15 4.55
N HIS A 247 15.70 -4.60 5.75
CA HIS A 247 14.67 -3.79 6.40
C HIS A 247 14.44 -2.46 5.67
N LYS A 248 15.49 -1.87 5.08
CA LYS A 248 15.35 -0.69 4.21
C LYS A 248 14.53 -1.01 2.96
N GLU A 249 14.88 -2.09 2.27
CA GLU A 249 14.17 -2.53 1.06
C GLU A 249 12.70 -2.82 1.36
N MET A 250 12.40 -3.48 2.49
CA MET A 250 11.04 -3.78 2.92
C MET A 250 10.18 -2.53 3.12
N LEU A 251 10.76 -1.41 3.56
CA LEU A 251 10.04 -0.14 3.76
C LEU A 251 9.90 0.67 2.46
N VAL A 252 10.95 0.69 1.62
CA VAL A 252 10.99 1.48 0.37
C VAL A 252 10.26 0.77 -0.77
N ASN A 253 10.34 -0.55 -0.83
CA ASN A 253 9.76 -1.42 -1.85
C ASN A 253 8.95 -2.54 -1.18
N PRO A 254 7.85 -2.20 -0.47
CA PRO A 254 7.05 -3.21 0.21
C PRO A 254 6.41 -4.16 -0.81
N LYS A 255 6.47 -5.46 -0.51
CA LYS A 255 5.96 -6.54 -1.36
C LYS A 255 4.56 -6.96 -0.92
N LEU A 256 3.75 -7.45 -1.86
CA LEU A 256 2.44 -8.00 -1.56
C LEU A 256 2.57 -9.33 -0.82
N ASP A 257 1.67 -9.57 0.12
CA ASP A 257 1.52 -10.92 0.66
C ASP A 257 0.99 -11.84 -0.46
N PRO A 258 1.56 -13.05 -0.65
CA PRO A 258 1.13 -13.99 -1.68
C PRO A 258 -0.36 -14.32 -1.72
N ASP A 259 -1.08 -14.21 -0.61
CA ASP A 259 -2.52 -14.47 -0.55
C ASP A 259 -3.34 -13.37 -1.26
N PHE A 260 -2.71 -12.22 -1.53
CA PHE A 260 -3.31 -11.02 -2.12
C PHE A 260 -2.71 -10.68 -3.48
N CYS A 261 -2.00 -11.62 -4.11
CA CYS A 261 -1.52 -11.48 -5.48
C CYS A 261 -2.69 -11.55 -6.48
N TYR A 262 -3.46 -10.46 -6.56
CA TYR A 262 -4.46 -10.22 -7.59
C TYR A 262 -3.96 -9.05 -8.45
N ASN A 263 -4.02 -9.21 -9.78
CA ASN A 263 -3.68 -8.23 -10.81
C ASN A 263 -2.17 -8.00 -11.02
N SER A 264 -1.64 -8.62 -12.08
CA SER A 264 -0.33 -8.30 -12.69
C SER A 264 -0.20 -6.83 -13.11
N LEU A 265 -1.32 -6.13 -13.32
CA LEU A 265 -1.34 -4.81 -13.97
C LEU A 265 -0.56 -3.74 -13.21
N LEU A 266 -0.57 -3.74 -11.87
CA LEU A 266 0.19 -2.77 -11.07
C LEU A 266 1.69 -3.09 -10.98
N GLY A 267 2.09 -4.32 -11.33
CA GLY A 267 3.48 -4.77 -11.32
C GLY A 267 4.13 -4.82 -9.93
N ILE A 268 3.36 -5.14 -8.89
CA ILE A 268 3.88 -5.21 -7.51
C ILE A 268 4.50 -6.58 -7.28
N GLU A 269 5.71 -6.60 -6.74
CA GLU A 269 6.37 -7.85 -6.37
C GLU A 269 5.63 -8.55 -5.23
N VAL A 270 5.52 -9.87 -5.35
CA VAL A 270 4.97 -10.74 -4.31
C VAL A 270 6.10 -11.22 -3.39
N ALA A 271 5.88 -11.16 -2.09
CA ALA A 271 6.85 -11.58 -1.10
C ALA A 271 7.14 -13.08 -1.24
N SER A 272 8.43 -13.42 -1.22
CA SER A 272 8.87 -14.81 -1.18
C SER A 272 9.18 -15.20 0.27
N TYR A 273 8.71 -16.38 0.68
CA TYR A 273 9.05 -16.96 1.97
C TYR A 273 10.09 -18.05 1.80
N TYR A 274 11.06 -18.07 2.70
CA TYR A 274 12.12 -19.05 2.76
C TYR A 274 12.07 -19.77 4.09
N TYR A 275 12.17 -21.09 4.05
CA TYR A 275 12.41 -21.89 5.23
C TYR A 275 13.90 -21.95 5.49
N LEU A 276 14.33 -21.70 6.72
CA LEU A 276 15.73 -21.79 7.15
C LEU A 276 15.76 -22.21 8.62
N ASN A 277 16.51 -23.27 8.95
CA ASN A 277 16.73 -23.70 10.34
C ASN A 277 15.44 -23.83 11.17
N ARG A 278 14.38 -24.39 10.58
CA ARG A 278 13.04 -24.55 11.20
C ARG A 278 12.28 -23.25 11.46
N ARG A 279 12.67 -22.16 10.80
CA ARG A 279 11.99 -20.86 10.83
C ARG A 279 11.68 -20.37 9.43
N LEU A 280 10.76 -19.42 9.32
CA LEU A 280 10.47 -18.69 8.08
C LEU A 280 11.21 -17.36 8.05
N THR A 281 11.64 -16.93 6.87
CA THR A 281 12.18 -15.59 6.65
C THR A 281 11.76 -15.08 5.29
N THR A 282 11.60 -13.78 5.15
CA THR A 282 11.51 -13.09 3.85
C THR A 282 12.87 -12.57 3.38
N ASP A 283 13.87 -12.58 4.27
CA ASP A 283 15.24 -12.14 3.99
C ASP A 283 16.03 -13.27 3.32
N SER A 284 16.22 -13.16 2.01
CA SER A 284 17.01 -14.12 1.24
C SER A 284 18.51 -14.03 1.53
N SER A 285 19.01 -12.93 2.09
CA SER A 285 20.44 -12.79 2.42
C SER A 285 20.88 -13.71 3.56
N LEU A 286 19.92 -14.19 4.36
CA LEU A 286 20.17 -15.16 5.43
C LEU A 286 20.37 -16.59 4.92
N ILE A 287 20.14 -16.85 3.63
CA ILE A 287 20.26 -18.17 3.02
C ILE A 287 21.74 -18.44 2.74
N PRO A 288 22.38 -19.44 3.39
CA PRO A 288 23.77 -19.77 3.13
C PRO A 288 23.94 -20.24 1.67
N SER A 289 24.94 -19.72 0.97
CA SER A 289 25.33 -20.18 -0.36
C SER A 289 25.84 -21.63 -0.39
N ASN A 290 26.21 -22.19 0.78
CA ASN A 290 26.82 -23.50 0.92
C ASN A 290 25.81 -24.51 1.50
N SER A 291 25.58 -25.58 0.74
CA SER A 291 24.42 -26.47 0.71
C SER A 291 24.21 -27.47 1.88
N SER A 292 24.56 -27.13 3.12
CA SER A 292 24.31 -28.01 4.28
C SER A 292 23.00 -27.74 5.04
N SER A 293 22.37 -26.58 4.82
CA SER A 293 21.14 -26.18 5.52
C SER A 293 19.89 -26.50 4.69
N GLU A 294 18.84 -27.06 5.31
CA GLU A 294 17.49 -27.22 4.74
C GLU A 294 16.88 -25.82 4.45
N SER A 295 17.38 -25.14 3.42
CA SER A 295 16.89 -23.84 3.00
C SER A 295 16.21 -23.91 1.64
N PHE A 296 14.99 -23.37 1.56
CA PHE A 296 14.23 -23.41 0.33
C PHE A 296 13.11 -22.38 0.29
N LYS A 297 12.82 -21.90 -0.92
CA LYS A 297 11.63 -21.10 -1.22
C LYS A 297 10.37 -21.95 -0.99
N ILE A 298 9.39 -21.35 -0.36
CA ILE A 298 8.07 -21.92 -0.09
C ILE A 298 7.03 -21.16 -0.89
N GLU A 299 6.11 -21.89 -1.50
CA GLU A 299 4.89 -21.36 -2.11
C GLU A 299 3.70 -21.57 -1.15
N PRO A 300 3.08 -20.50 -0.63
CA PRO A 300 1.90 -20.61 0.22
C PRO A 300 0.76 -21.32 -0.53
N THR A 301 0.25 -22.42 0.00
CA THR A 301 -0.67 -23.30 -0.77
C THR A 301 -2.15 -22.91 -0.67
N ASN A 302 -2.46 -21.62 -0.49
CA ASN A 302 -3.81 -21.06 -0.62
C ASN A 302 -3.89 -20.06 -1.79
N LEU A 303 -3.14 -20.28 -2.88
CA LEU A 303 -3.51 -19.63 -4.14
C LEU A 303 -4.92 -20.12 -4.48
N VAL A 304 -5.91 -19.30 -4.12
CA VAL A 304 -7.20 -19.31 -4.81
C VAL A 304 -6.83 -19.36 -6.28
N SER A 305 -7.21 -20.44 -6.95
CA SER A 305 -6.91 -20.68 -8.36
C SER A 305 -7.03 -19.37 -9.12
N SER A 306 -5.95 -19.00 -9.80
CA SER A 306 -5.63 -17.72 -10.45
C SER A 306 -6.57 -17.34 -11.59
N ALA A 307 -7.88 -17.53 -11.43
CA ALA A 307 -8.87 -17.32 -12.48
C ALA A 307 -10.18 -16.68 -11.99
N GLY A 308 -10.39 -16.52 -10.67
CA GLY A 308 -11.72 -16.16 -10.12
C GLY A 308 -11.91 -14.73 -9.61
N GLY A 309 -10.85 -13.92 -9.46
CA GLY A 309 -10.97 -12.61 -8.80
C GLY A 309 -11.72 -12.67 -7.45
N PHE A 310 -12.42 -11.59 -7.09
CA PHE A 310 -13.28 -11.54 -5.90
C PHE A 310 -14.73 -11.96 -6.17
N PHE A 311 -15.06 -12.32 -7.42
CA PHE A 311 -16.42 -12.59 -7.88
C PHE A 311 -16.64 -14.07 -8.19
N LYS A 312 -17.90 -14.51 -8.23
CA LYS A 312 -18.25 -15.93 -8.47
C LYS A 312 -18.57 -16.23 -9.94
N GLY A 313 -18.57 -15.22 -10.81
CA GLY A 313 -18.84 -15.37 -12.24
C GLY A 313 -19.33 -14.07 -12.86
N PRO A 314 -19.22 -13.94 -14.19
CA PRO A 314 -19.14 -12.66 -14.91
C PRO A 314 -20.22 -11.65 -14.51
N ALA A 315 -19.79 -10.44 -14.15
CA ALA A 315 -20.65 -9.34 -13.76
C ALA A 315 -20.15 -8.00 -14.32
N PHE A 316 -21.09 -7.08 -14.50
CA PHE A 316 -20.81 -5.69 -14.85
C PHE A 316 -21.32 -4.76 -13.74
N PHE A 317 -20.59 -3.66 -13.55
CA PHE A 317 -20.82 -2.72 -12.48
C PHE A 317 -20.85 -1.30 -12.98
N THR A 318 -21.66 -0.47 -12.33
CA THR A 318 -21.55 0.98 -12.38
C THR A 318 -20.57 1.43 -11.29
N VAL A 319 -19.57 2.20 -11.66
CA VAL A 319 -18.56 2.79 -10.76
C VAL A 319 -18.62 4.30 -10.87
N THR A 320 -18.95 5.01 -9.80
CA THR A 320 -19.00 6.49 -9.80
C THR A 320 -17.61 7.11 -9.79
N ASP A 321 -17.50 8.42 -10.04
CA ASP A 321 -16.21 9.14 -10.03
C ASP A 321 -15.43 9.00 -8.71
N ASN A 322 -16.14 8.95 -7.59
CA ASN A 322 -15.62 8.67 -6.25
C ASN A 322 -15.55 7.17 -5.90
N LEU A 323 -15.50 6.30 -6.92
CA LEU A 323 -15.29 4.86 -6.83
C LEU A 323 -16.35 4.07 -6.03
N VAL A 324 -17.58 4.59 -5.94
CA VAL A 324 -18.70 3.79 -5.41
C VAL A 324 -19.11 2.76 -6.46
N ILE A 325 -18.97 1.48 -6.11
CA ILE A 325 -19.26 0.35 -6.98
C ILE A 325 -20.67 -0.19 -6.67
N ARG A 326 -21.50 -0.36 -7.71
CA ARG A 326 -22.82 -1.00 -7.63
C ARG A 326 -23.07 -1.87 -8.85
N PRO A 327 -23.93 -2.90 -8.75
CA PRO A 327 -24.43 -3.59 -9.95
C PRO A 327 -25.08 -2.59 -10.92
N ILE A 328 -24.98 -2.85 -12.23
CA ILE A 328 -25.62 -1.99 -13.24
C ILE A 328 -27.11 -1.80 -12.94
N SER A 329 -27.54 -0.54 -12.98
CA SER A 329 -28.93 -0.17 -12.78
C SER A 329 -29.19 1.20 -13.38
N THR A 330 -30.08 1.27 -14.37
CA THR A 330 -30.47 2.52 -15.02
C THR A 330 -31.04 3.54 -14.02
N ILE A 331 -31.76 3.08 -13.00
CA ILE A 331 -32.29 3.97 -11.94
C ILE A 331 -31.14 4.60 -11.16
N PHE A 332 -30.11 3.80 -10.81
CA PHE A 332 -28.94 4.31 -10.12
C PHE A 332 -28.15 5.28 -11.01
N GLU A 333 -27.90 4.92 -12.26
CA GLU A 333 -27.19 5.76 -13.23
C GLU A 333 -27.87 7.11 -13.45
N LEU A 334 -29.21 7.11 -13.61
CA LEU A 334 -30.00 8.35 -13.68
C LEU A 334 -29.89 9.16 -12.38
N SER A 335 -29.89 8.51 -11.22
CA SER A 335 -29.72 9.20 -9.94
C SER A 335 -28.32 9.84 -9.79
N VAL A 336 -27.29 9.24 -10.38
CA VAL A 336 -25.94 9.82 -10.40
C VAL A 336 -25.93 11.09 -11.26
N LEU A 337 -26.55 11.05 -12.44
CA LEU A 337 -26.68 12.22 -13.32
C LEU A 337 -27.47 13.36 -12.67
N ASP A 338 -28.58 13.02 -12.00
CA ASP A 338 -29.40 13.97 -11.25
C ASP A 338 -28.61 14.65 -10.12
N LYS A 339 -27.90 13.86 -9.30
CA LYS A 339 -27.01 14.39 -8.24
C LYS A 339 -25.92 15.31 -8.78
N LEU A 340 -25.38 14.99 -9.96
CA LEU A 340 -24.38 15.81 -10.61
C LEU A 340 -24.97 17.00 -11.36
N ASN A 341 -26.30 17.18 -11.41
CA ASN A 341 -26.98 18.16 -12.26
C ASN A 341 -26.49 18.09 -13.72
N VAL A 342 -26.46 16.89 -14.29
CA VAL A 342 -26.05 16.62 -15.69
C VAL A 342 -27.26 16.05 -16.45
N PRO A 343 -27.77 16.74 -17.49
CA PRO A 343 -28.82 16.16 -18.32
C PRO A 343 -28.26 15.03 -19.19
N PHE A 344 -29.06 14.00 -19.45
CA PHE A 344 -28.64 12.85 -20.27
C PHE A 344 -28.16 13.26 -21.68
N THR A 345 -28.69 14.36 -22.25
CA THR A 345 -28.26 14.90 -23.55
C THR A 345 -26.85 15.50 -23.55
N ASP A 346 -26.32 15.85 -22.38
CA ASP A 346 -24.96 16.35 -22.20
C ASP A 346 -23.94 15.21 -22.00
N THR A 347 -24.39 13.95 -21.92
CA THR A 347 -23.50 12.81 -21.74
C THR A 347 -22.91 12.32 -23.06
N GLU A 348 -21.68 11.83 -23.01
CA GLU A 348 -21.06 11.05 -24.08
C GLU A 348 -20.46 9.75 -23.53
N LYS A 349 -20.34 8.75 -24.41
CA LYS A 349 -19.77 7.44 -24.09
C LYS A 349 -18.35 7.38 -24.64
N ARG A 350 -17.39 7.02 -23.79
CA ARG A 350 -15.99 6.86 -24.19
C ARG A 350 -15.46 5.53 -23.66
N VAL A 351 -14.99 4.67 -24.55
CA VAL A 351 -14.30 3.44 -24.15
C VAL A 351 -12.82 3.75 -24.01
N VAL A 352 -12.22 3.36 -22.89
CA VAL A 352 -10.80 3.53 -22.59
C VAL A 352 -10.21 2.16 -22.30
N LEU A 353 -9.02 1.92 -22.86
CA LEU A 353 -8.18 0.77 -22.50
C LEU A 353 -7.20 1.24 -21.43
N MET A 354 -7.27 0.62 -20.27
CA MET A 354 -6.42 0.90 -19.13
C MET A 354 -5.24 -0.05 -19.11
N GLY A 355 -4.04 0.50 -19.26
CA GLY A 355 -2.79 -0.20 -18.98
C GLY A 355 -2.27 0.10 -17.57
N LYS A 356 -1.03 -0.33 -17.32
CA LYS A 356 -0.34 -0.14 -16.03
C LYS A 356 -0.28 1.34 -15.61
N LYS A 357 0.00 2.25 -16.55
CA LYS A 357 0.13 3.67 -16.26
C LYS A 357 -1.20 4.26 -15.78
N GLU A 358 -2.28 3.97 -16.48
CA GLU A 358 -3.63 4.44 -16.13
C GLU A 358 -4.11 3.84 -14.81
N ALA A 359 -3.77 2.56 -14.55
CA ALA A 359 -4.08 1.90 -13.28
C ALA A 359 -3.35 2.56 -12.09
N LEU A 360 -2.07 2.91 -12.25
CA LEU A 360 -1.30 3.64 -11.23
C LEU A 360 -1.82 5.08 -11.04
N ASN A 361 -2.17 5.77 -12.13
CA ASN A 361 -2.80 7.09 -12.07
C ASN A 361 -4.10 7.04 -11.27
N LEU A 362 -4.94 6.03 -11.54
CA LEU A 362 -6.20 5.83 -10.82
C LEU A 362 -5.98 5.51 -9.34
N LEU A 363 -4.99 4.67 -9.03
CA LEU A 363 -4.61 4.39 -7.64
C LEU A 363 -4.25 5.69 -6.91
N VAL A 364 -3.34 6.50 -7.45
CA VAL A 364 -2.94 7.76 -6.80
C VAL A 364 -4.11 8.75 -6.73
N ALA A 365 -4.89 8.89 -7.80
CA ALA A 365 -6.07 9.75 -7.82
C ALA A 365 -7.10 9.39 -6.74
N SER A 366 -7.26 8.09 -6.42
CA SER A 366 -8.16 7.62 -5.37
C SER A 366 -7.73 7.99 -3.94
N PHE A 367 -6.42 8.19 -3.71
CA PHE A 367 -5.89 8.68 -2.43
C PHE A 367 -5.94 10.19 -2.34
N ALA A 368 -5.84 10.85 -3.49
CA ALA A 368 -5.79 12.30 -3.56
C ALA A 368 -7.20 12.91 -3.51
N SER A 369 -8.19 12.29 -4.17
CA SER A 369 -9.46 12.91 -4.58
C SER A 369 -10.70 12.04 -4.54
N ASP A 370 -11.86 12.71 -4.39
CA ASP A 370 -13.19 12.15 -4.66
C ASP A 370 -13.55 12.14 -6.18
N SER A 371 -12.75 12.75 -7.05
CA SER A 371 -12.92 12.73 -8.51
C SER A 371 -11.91 11.78 -9.19
N ALA A 372 -11.80 10.55 -8.68
CA ALA A 372 -10.71 9.64 -9.04
C ALA A 372 -10.72 9.26 -10.54
N LEU A 373 -11.88 8.96 -11.12
CA LEU A 373 -11.97 8.59 -12.55
C LEU A 373 -11.69 9.81 -13.44
N THR A 374 -12.24 10.97 -13.11
CA THR A 374 -12.00 12.23 -13.83
C THR A 374 -10.52 12.59 -13.80
N ASN A 375 -9.88 12.48 -12.65
CA ASN A 375 -8.45 12.76 -12.49
C ASN A 375 -7.58 11.75 -13.24
N ALA A 376 -7.99 10.49 -13.31
CA ALA A 376 -7.22 9.44 -13.99
C ALA A 376 -7.35 9.46 -15.52
N PHE A 377 -8.53 9.79 -16.08
CA PHE A 377 -8.80 9.60 -17.52
C PHE A 377 -9.09 10.88 -18.31
N ILE A 378 -9.42 11.99 -17.65
CA ILE A 378 -9.81 13.22 -18.34
C ILE A 378 -8.80 14.35 -18.12
N SER A 379 -8.24 14.47 -16.92
CA SER A 379 -7.34 15.57 -16.57
C SER A 379 -6.07 15.54 -17.42
N LYS A 380 -5.77 16.67 -18.09
CA LYS A 380 -4.52 16.82 -18.85
C LYS A 380 -3.35 17.08 -17.90
N PRO A 381 -2.13 16.56 -18.20
CA PRO A 381 -0.90 17.02 -17.55
C PRO A 381 -0.81 18.55 -17.60
N TYR A 382 -0.44 19.18 -16.50
CA TYR A 382 -0.09 20.59 -16.50
C TYR A 382 1.13 20.75 -17.42
N GLN A 383 0.96 21.40 -18.57
CA GLN A 383 2.09 21.79 -19.42
C GLN A 383 2.72 23.00 -18.73
N ALA A 384 3.90 22.81 -18.14
CA ALA A 384 4.74 23.89 -17.62
C ALA A 384 5.36 24.71 -18.75
#